data_AF-X1MKL9-F1
#
_entry.id   AF-X1MKL9-F1
#
_cell.length_a   1.000
_cell.length_b   1.000
_cell.length_c   1.000
_cell.angle_alpha   90.00
_cell.angle_beta   90.00
_cell.angle_gamma   90.00
#
_symmetry.space_group_name_H-M   'P 1'
#
loop_
_entity.id
_entity.type
_entity.pdbx_description
1 polymer ?
#
loop_
_entity_poly.entity_id
_entity_poly.type
_entity_poly.pdbx_seq_one_letter_code
_entity_poly.pdbx_strand_id
1 'polypeptide(L)'
;KESLKPIRAMEPVLSGLWQGFYDPPNFWEKWWDGKAILGFQLELISIGGEIHFFIRCPDYRRDIVESHIYSQYPEAEISLVEDYTRNVPRSIPNKDWEMWASDYKLLKPNPYPIKTYQEFETETEREEEKRVDPVASLLESFAKMKPGEQLWVQIQVSPIAEQYAEPFLKEGEVIRDRLAKRPKGPEPKPMVQEAAEILITGKVPEAEKPPEKLELIAPELRLTPGEREIVAGVENKISKLPFKCSIRFIFLGKREVWFKPNLRLGLAFFGNYVTEHMNALFPLGKTITKVY
;
A
#
# COMPACT_ATOMS: atom_id res chain seq x y z
N LYS A 1 22.18 16.00 8.26
CA LYS A 1 22.48 16.20 6.82
C LYS A 1 21.28 15.67 6.06
N GLU A 2 20.71 16.45 5.15
CA GLU A 2 19.58 16.03 4.34
C GLU A 2 20.05 14.97 3.32
N SER A 3 19.28 13.90 3.13
CA SER A 3 19.66 12.80 2.23
C SER A 3 19.32 13.18 0.79
N LEU A 4 20.33 13.26 -0.07
CA LEU A 4 20.21 13.64 -1.49
C LEU A 4 19.52 12.58 -2.36
N LYS A 5 19.04 11.48 -1.76
CA LYS A 5 18.54 10.33 -2.51
C LYS A 5 17.10 10.54 -2.99
N PRO A 6 16.75 10.01 -4.17
CA PRO A 6 15.35 9.91 -4.59
C PRO A 6 14.55 9.00 -3.64
N ILE A 7 13.24 9.23 -3.51
CA ILE A 7 12.30 8.39 -2.76
C ILE A 7 12.31 6.99 -3.36
N ARG A 8 12.53 6.89 -4.68
CA ARG A 8 12.76 5.61 -5.38
C ARG A 8 13.84 4.73 -4.73
N ALA A 9 14.82 5.29 -4.03
CA ALA A 9 15.85 4.51 -3.33
C ALA A 9 15.27 3.61 -2.21
N MET A 10 14.03 3.85 -1.75
CA MET A 10 13.33 2.96 -0.82
C MET A 10 12.78 1.68 -1.47
N GLU A 11 12.63 1.61 -2.80
CA GLU A 11 12.14 0.39 -3.47
C GLU A 11 13.01 -0.86 -3.21
N PRO A 12 14.35 -0.81 -3.35
CA PRO A 12 15.18 -1.95 -3.02
C PRO A 12 15.13 -2.30 -1.52
N VAL A 13 14.97 -1.31 -0.63
CA VAL A 13 14.77 -1.55 0.82
C VAL A 13 13.51 -2.37 1.02
N LEU A 14 12.36 -1.91 0.49
CA LEU A 14 11.09 -2.61 0.63
C LEU A 14 11.10 -3.98 -0.02
N SER A 15 11.76 -4.14 -1.17
CA SER A 15 11.91 -5.45 -1.83
C SER A 15 12.73 -6.43 -0.99
N GLY A 16 13.81 -5.95 -0.37
CA GLY A 16 14.61 -6.72 0.59
C GLY A 16 13.81 -7.11 1.83
N LEU A 17 13.05 -6.16 2.39
CA LEU A 17 12.15 -6.43 3.51
C LEU A 17 11.05 -7.43 3.15
N TRP A 18 10.52 -7.39 1.92
CA TRP A 18 9.56 -8.39 1.45
C TRP A 18 10.17 -9.78 1.58
N GLN A 19 11.35 -9.99 0.99
CA GLN A 19 12.03 -11.29 0.98
C GLN A 19 12.45 -11.73 2.38
N GLY A 20 12.95 -10.82 3.20
CA GLY A 20 13.39 -11.13 4.57
C GLY A 20 12.25 -11.42 5.55
N PHE A 21 11.05 -10.88 5.29
CA PHE A 21 9.86 -11.16 6.10
C PHE A 21 8.99 -12.29 5.53
N TYR A 22 9.24 -12.71 4.29
CA TYR A 22 8.49 -13.76 3.63
C TYR A 22 8.85 -15.13 4.20
N ASP A 23 7.98 -15.65 5.06
CA ASP A 23 8.11 -16.96 5.71
C ASP A 23 6.72 -17.61 5.80
N PRO A 24 6.17 -18.10 4.67
CA PRO A 24 4.87 -18.73 4.65
C PRO A 24 4.90 -20.04 5.47
N PRO A 25 3.95 -20.24 6.39
CA PRO A 25 3.90 -21.45 7.18
C PRO A 25 3.52 -22.65 6.31
N ASN A 26 4.13 -23.81 6.58
CA ASN A 26 3.65 -25.08 6.04
C ASN A 26 2.31 -25.49 6.70
N PHE A 27 1.65 -26.55 6.20
CA PHE A 27 0.35 -26.98 6.73
C PHE A 27 0.36 -27.26 8.24
N TRP A 28 1.41 -27.93 8.73
CA TRP A 28 1.53 -28.26 10.15
C TRP A 28 1.78 -27.00 10.99
N GLU A 29 2.77 -26.19 10.60
CA GLU A 29 3.10 -24.93 11.27
C GLU A 29 1.89 -23.99 11.35
N LYS A 30 1.07 -23.94 10.30
CA LYS A 30 -0.11 -23.08 10.24
C LYS A 30 -1.19 -23.50 11.25
N TRP A 31 -1.48 -24.79 11.33
CA TRP A 31 -2.65 -25.29 12.06
C TRP A 31 -2.32 -25.82 13.46
N TRP A 32 -1.11 -26.33 13.69
CA TRP A 32 -0.66 -26.84 14.99
C TRP A 32 0.20 -25.82 15.73
N ASP A 33 1.18 -25.21 15.06
CA ASP A 33 2.08 -24.24 15.70
C ASP A 33 1.52 -22.80 15.66
N GLY A 34 0.43 -22.57 14.93
CA GLY A 34 -0.21 -21.26 14.78
C GLY A 34 0.68 -20.21 14.10
N LYS A 35 1.69 -20.65 13.34
CA LYS A 35 2.62 -19.77 12.63
C LYS A 35 1.86 -18.94 11.61
N ALA A 36 2.05 -17.63 11.70
CA ALA A 36 1.53 -16.66 10.74
C ALA A 36 2.68 -15.80 10.21
N ILE A 37 2.52 -15.28 9.00
CA ILE A 37 3.48 -14.34 8.44
C ILE A 37 3.41 -13.04 9.27
N LEU A 38 4.44 -12.82 10.10
CA LEU A 38 4.61 -11.57 10.82
C LEU A 38 5.16 -10.51 9.87
N GLY A 39 4.54 -9.35 9.90
CA GLY A 39 4.97 -8.17 9.15
C GLY A 39 5.83 -7.21 9.97
N PHE A 40 5.94 -6.00 9.44
CA PHE A 40 6.51 -4.85 10.12
C PHE A 40 5.54 -3.66 10.02
N GLN A 41 5.78 -2.61 10.79
CA GLN A 41 5.01 -1.37 10.73
C GLN A 41 5.94 -0.21 10.45
N LEU A 42 5.52 0.69 9.57
CA LEU A 42 6.16 1.97 9.32
C LEU A 42 5.26 3.03 9.95
N GLU A 43 5.81 3.80 10.89
CA GLU A 43 5.02 4.72 11.68
C GLU A 43 5.63 6.11 11.69
N LEU A 44 4.80 7.11 11.41
CA LEU A 44 5.15 8.52 11.54
C LEU A 44 4.28 9.09 12.66
N ILE A 45 4.93 9.55 13.72
CA ILE A 45 4.29 9.94 14.98
C ILE A 45 4.73 11.37 15.32
N SER A 46 3.78 12.24 15.68
CA SER A 46 4.06 13.50 16.35
C SER A 46 3.61 13.42 17.81
N ILE A 47 4.51 13.74 18.73
CA ILE A 47 4.24 13.83 20.16
C ILE A 47 4.56 15.25 20.61
N GLY A 48 3.52 16.06 20.88
CA GLY A 48 3.73 17.44 21.32
C GLY A 48 4.45 18.35 20.31
N GLY A 49 4.43 18.00 19.02
CA GLY A 49 5.13 18.74 17.96
C GLY A 49 6.46 18.10 17.53
N GLU A 50 6.99 17.16 18.31
CA GLU A 50 8.21 16.43 17.96
C GLU A 50 7.88 15.26 17.04
N ILE A 51 8.56 15.20 15.90
CA ILE A 51 8.32 14.19 14.85
C ILE A 51 9.26 13.01 15.06
N HIS A 52 8.68 11.81 15.09
CA HIS A 52 9.40 10.55 15.22
C HIS A 52 9.03 9.61 14.09
N PHE A 53 10.02 8.91 13.57
CA PHE A 53 9.87 7.82 12.62
C PHE A 53 10.18 6.52 13.35
N PHE A 54 9.23 5.59 13.36
CA PHE A 54 9.43 4.28 13.97
C PHE A 54 9.25 3.17 12.95
N ILE A 55 10.04 2.11 13.15
CA ILE A 55 9.85 0.83 12.47
C ILE A 55 9.64 -0.22 13.54
N ARG A 56 8.44 -0.81 13.57
CA ARG A 56 8.14 -1.90 14.48
C ARG A 56 8.28 -3.21 13.75
N CYS A 57 9.11 -4.11 14.26
CA CYS A 57 9.28 -5.46 13.71
C CYS A 57 9.53 -6.46 14.84
N PRO A 58 9.42 -7.78 14.57
CA PRO A 58 9.83 -8.79 15.52
C PRO A 58 11.34 -8.71 15.79
N ASP A 59 11.75 -8.91 17.04
CA ASP A 59 13.14 -8.77 17.49
C ASP A 59 14.12 -9.60 16.64
N TYR A 60 13.75 -10.83 16.29
CA TYR A 60 14.58 -11.74 15.49
C TYR A 60 14.73 -11.34 14.01
N ARG A 61 14.00 -10.32 13.53
CA ARG A 61 14.12 -9.76 12.17
C ARG A 61 14.68 -8.35 12.14
N ARG A 62 15.10 -7.81 13.30
CA ARG A 62 15.68 -6.47 13.40
C ARG A 62 16.88 -6.29 12.48
N ASP A 63 17.81 -7.25 12.47
CA ASP A 63 19.03 -7.19 11.67
C ASP A 63 18.74 -7.06 10.16
N ILE A 64 17.67 -7.70 9.68
CA ILE A 64 17.20 -7.59 8.29
C ILE A 64 16.76 -6.15 7.99
N VAL A 65 16.00 -5.56 8.91
CA VAL A 65 15.52 -4.17 8.77
C VAL A 65 16.69 -3.20 8.74
N GLU A 66 17.58 -3.29 9.73
CA GLU A 66 18.75 -2.41 9.83
C GLU A 66 19.65 -2.56 8.60
N SER A 67 19.98 -3.79 8.19
CA SER A 67 20.83 -4.05 7.04
C SER A 67 20.29 -3.42 5.74
N HIS A 68 18.99 -3.59 5.47
CA HIS A 68 18.40 -3.04 4.25
C HIS A 68 18.31 -1.51 4.29
N ILE A 69 18.02 -0.90 5.45
CA ILE A 69 18.03 0.56 5.59
C ILE A 69 19.46 1.08 5.38
N TYR A 70 20.45 0.53 6.09
CA TYR A 70 21.85 0.95 5.96
C TYR A 70 22.41 0.78 4.55
N SER A 71 21.93 -0.21 3.79
CA SER A 71 22.35 -0.41 2.39
C SER A 71 22.02 0.80 1.50
N GLN A 72 20.91 1.49 1.78
CA GLN A 72 20.48 2.66 1.02
C GLN A 72 20.69 3.97 1.77
N TYR A 73 20.79 3.96 3.10
CA TYR A 73 20.99 5.14 3.93
C TYR A 73 22.05 4.84 4.99
N PRO A 74 23.35 4.75 4.62
CA PRO A 74 24.43 4.48 5.57
C PRO A 74 24.52 5.50 6.70
N GLU A 75 24.05 6.72 6.47
CA GLU A 75 24.01 7.82 7.42
C GLU A 75 22.82 7.78 8.40
N ALA A 76 21.89 6.83 8.24
CA ALA A 76 20.72 6.73 9.11
C ALA A 76 21.13 6.35 10.54
N GLU A 77 20.56 7.00 11.55
CA GLU A 77 20.77 6.62 12.94
C GLU A 77 19.57 5.83 13.44
N ILE A 78 19.75 4.52 13.63
CA ILE A 78 18.71 3.61 14.11
C ILE A 78 19.01 3.28 15.57
N SER A 79 18.04 3.50 16.45
CA SER A 79 18.15 3.16 17.88
C SER A 79 16.89 2.45 18.35
N LEU A 80 17.07 1.55 19.32
CA LEU A 80 15.95 0.86 19.97
C LEU A 80 15.35 1.80 21.02
N VAL A 81 14.04 1.97 20.97
CA VAL A 81 13.27 2.82 21.89
C VAL A 81 12.11 2.05 22.49
N GLU A 82 11.59 2.53 23.62
CA GLU A 82 10.37 1.98 24.19
C GLU A 82 9.14 2.32 23.35
N ASP A 83 8.14 1.44 23.38
CA ASP A 83 6.88 1.60 22.67
C ASP A 83 6.11 2.82 23.18
N TYR A 84 6.06 3.87 22.37
CA TYR A 84 5.41 5.13 22.69
C TYR A 84 3.92 4.97 23.01
N THR A 85 3.25 3.91 22.52
CA THR A 85 1.84 3.66 22.82
C THR A 85 1.60 3.39 24.30
N ARG A 86 2.64 2.98 25.06
CA ARG A 86 2.59 2.79 26.52
C ARG A 86 2.53 4.10 27.30
N ASN A 87 2.91 5.21 26.67
CA ASN A 87 2.87 6.54 27.28
C ASN A 87 1.45 7.12 27.31
N VAL A 88 0.49 6.43 26.71
CA VAL A 88 -0.92 6.84 26.65
C VAL A 88 -1.77 5.81 27.41
N PRO A 89 -2.78 6.24 28.19
CA PRO A 89 -3.66 5.30 28.88
C PRO A 89 -4.38 4.34 27.92
N ARG A 90 -4.50 3.06 28.31
CA ARG A 90 -5.20 2.06 27.48
C ARG A 90 -6.72 2.28 27.39
N SER A 91 -7.29 3.03 28.32
CA SER A 91 -8.74 3.27 28.44
C SER A 91 -9.23 4.50 27.67
N ILE A 92 -8.49 5.00 26.69
CA ILE A 92 -8.92 6.15 25.89
C ILE A 92 -10.05 5.79 24.91
N PRO A 93 -11.03 6.67 24.68
CA PRO A 93 -11.23 7.97 25.35
C PRO A 93 -11.74 7.83 26.81
N ASN A 94 -11.32 8.74 27.69
CA ASN A 94 -11.71 8.73 29.11
C ASN A 94 -11.92 10.17 29.66
N LYS A 95 -11.92 10.34 30.98
CA LYS A 95 -12.13 11.64 31.64
C LYS A 95 -11.05 12.67 31.34
N ASP A 96 -9.84 12.26 31.01
CA ASP A 96 -8.69 13.16 30.83
C ASP A 96 -8.18 13.19 29.38
N TRP A 97 -8.55 12.19 28.57
CA TRP A 97 -8.06 12.02 27.20
C TRP A 97 -9.19 11.86 26.18
N GLU A 98 -8.98 12.46 25.01
CA GLU A 98 -9.81 12.31 23.83
C GLU A 98 -9.04 11.62 22.70
N MET A 99 -9.76 10.92 21.84
CA MET A 99 -9.19 10.20 20.71
C MET A 99 -10.16 10.15 19.53
N TRP A 100 -9.64 10.53 18.37
CA TRP A 100 -10.21 10.22 17.07
C TRP A 100 -9.30 9.25 16.32
N ALA A 101 -9.82 8.10 15.89
CA ALA A 101 -9.04 7.16 15.08
C ALA A 101 -9.88 6.60 13.93
N SER A 102 -9.22 6.21 12.85
CA SER A 102 -9.84 5.49 11.75
C SER A 102 -8.81 4.67 10.97
N ASP A 103 -9.19 3.46 10.58
CA ASP A 103 -8.48 2.73 9.53
C ASP A 103 -8.88 3.28 8.16
N TYR A 104 -8.02 3.12 7.15
CA TYR A 104 -8.31 3.56 5.79
C TYR A 104 -8.69 2.40 4.88
N LYS A 105 -9.55 2.70 3.92
CA LYS A 105 -9.87 1.83 2.79
C LYS A 105 -9.62 2.55 1.47
N LEU A 106 -9.49 1.76 0.41
CA LEU A 106 -9.50 2.26 -0.96
C LEU A 106 -10.94 2.55 -1.40
N LEU A 107 -11.11 3.58 -2.23
CA LEU A 107 -12.41 3.93 -2.82
C LEU A 107 -12.78 2.98 -3.97
N LYS A 108 -11.83 2.73 -4.87
CA LYS A 108 -11.94 1.79 -5.99
C LYS A 108 -11.28 0.45 -5.63
N PRO A 109 -11.54 -0.63 -6.40
CA PRO A 109 -10.89 -1.92 -6.17
C PRO A 109 -9.36 -1.83 -6.11
N ASN A 110 -8.74 -2.76 -5.39
CA ASN A 110 -7.31 -2.67 -5.07
C ASN A 110 -6.42 -2.53 -6.31
N PRO A 111 -6.63 -3.21 -7.45
CA PRO A 111 -5.73 -3.06 -8.60
C PRO A 111 -5.56 -1.63 -9.12
N TYR A 112 -6.53 -0.74 -8.93
CA TYR A 112 -6.35 0.68 -9.20
C TYR A 112 -5.32 1.28 -8.21
N PRO A 113 -4.20 1.83 -8.70
CA PRO A 113 -3.19 2.44 -7.83
C PRO A 113 -3.68 3.76 -7.21
N ILE A 114 -3.06 4.15 -6.11
CA ILE A 114 -3.09 5.54 -5.61
C ILE A 114 -1.91 6.28 -6.23
N LYS A 115 -1.92 7.61 -6.15
CA LYS A 115 -0.75 8.40 -6.59
C LYS A 115 0.51 7.96 -5.83
N THR A 116 1.62 7.76 -6.54
CA THR A 116 2.88 7.25 -5.95
C THR A 116 4.06 8.20 -6.15
N TYR A 117 5.20 7.90 -5.52
CA TYR A 117 6.43 8.69 -5.62
C TYR A 117 6.84 9.01 -7.06
N GLN A 118 6.53 8.12 -8.03
CA GLN A 118 6.87 8.34 -9.46
C GLN A 118 6.18 9.57 -10.06
N GLU A 119 5.05 9.99 -9.50
CA GLU A 119 4.32 11.19 -9.94
C GLU A 119 4.73 12.45 -9.17
N PHE A 120 5.46 12.29 -8.06
CA PHE A 120 6.03 13.40 -7.30
C PHE A 120 7.50 13.67 -7.71
N GLU A 121 8.18 12.64 -8.24
CA GLU A 121 9.55 12.71 -8.74
C GLU A 121 9.51 12.68 -10.26
N THR A 122 9.28 13.83 -10.89
CA THR A 122 9.46 13.96 -12.34
C THR A 122 10.94 13.85 -12.67
N GLU A 123 11.32 12.86 -13.50
CA GLU A 123 12.72 12.52 -13.84
C GLU A 123 13.55 13.69 -14.40
N THR A 124 12.89 14.77 -14.81
CA THR A 124 13.48 15.99 -15.39
C THR A 124 14.01 16.97 -14.33
N GLU A 125 13.59 16.84 -13.07
CA GLU A 125 13.93 17.78 -12.00
C GLU A 125 15.23 17.36 -11.30
N ARG A 126 16.36 17.67 -11.95
CA ARG A 126 17.71 17.44 -11.42
C ARG A 126 18.08 18.37 -10.25
N GLU A 127 17.27 19.40 -9.99
CA GLU A 127 17.49 20.40 -8.93
C GLU A 127 16.55 20.14 -7.75
N GLU A 128 17.09 20.08 -6.53
CA GLU A 128 16.34 19.86 -5.28
C GLU A 128 15.15 20.81 -5.10
N GLU A 129 15.29 22.05 -5.58
CA GLU A 129 14.30 23.12 -5.37
C GLU A 129 12.94 22.85 -6.03
N LYS A 130 12.85 21.93 -7.00
CA LYS A 130 11.59 21.63 -7.70
C LYS A 130 10.90 20.36 -7.21
N ARG A 131 11.65 19.47 -6.54
CA ARG A 131 11.13 18.19 -6.08
C ARG A 131 10.08 18.39 -5.00
N VAL A 132 8.85 18.02 -5.30
CA VAL A 132 7.74 18.12 -4.34
C VAL A 132 7.80 16.94 -3.38
N ASP A 133 8.08 17.20 -2.09
CA ASP A 133 7.99 16.18 -1.05
C ASP A 133 6.51 15.91 -0.71
N PRO A 134 5.98 14.69 -0.97
CA PRO A 134 4.59 14.35 -0.69
C PRO A 134 4.26 14.29 0.81
N VAL A 135 5.26 14.27 1.70
CA VAL A 135 5.11 14.20 3.16
C VAL A 135 5.28 15.56 3.82
N ALA A 136 5.81 16.58 3.14
CA ALA A 136 6.04 17.91 3.72
C ALA A 136 4.80 18.51 4.39
N SER A 137 3.63 18.45 3.74
CA SER A 137 2.37 18.95 4.34
C SER A 137 1.99 18.24 5.63
N LEU A 138 2.34 16.95 5.76
CA LEU A 138 2.13 16.18 6.97
C LEU A 138 3.13 16.55 8.06
N LEU A 139 4.40 16.71 7.71
CA LEU A 139 5.45 17.13 8.65
C LEU A 139 5.14 18.51 9.24
N GLU A 140 4.69 19.47 8.41
CA GLU A 140 4.24 20.77 8.91
C GLU A 140 3.04 20.66 9.84
N SER A 141 2.08 19.79 9.51
CA SER A 141 0.92 19.53 10.35
C SER A 141 1.33 18.90 11.69
N PHE A 142 2.31 18.00 11.65
CA PHE A 142 2.85 17.29 12.80
C PHE A 142 3.66 18.23 13.71
N ALA A 143 4.39 19.18 13.14
CA ALA A 143 5.15 20.18 13.89
C ALA A 143 4.26 21.22 14.59
N LYS A 144 3.04 21.46 14.10
CA LYS A 144 2.08 22.40 14.71
C LYS A 144 1.36 21.83 15.94
N MET A 145 1.56 20.55 16.25
CA MET A 145 0.90 19.90 17.38
C MET A 145 1.34 20.51 18.70
N LYS A 146 0.39 20.72 19.62
CA LYS A 146 0.67 21.31 20.92
C LYS A 146 1.15 20.25 21.91
N PRO A 147 1.92 20.64 22.95
CA PRO A 147 2.22 19.75 24.06
C PRO A 147 0.94 19.13 24.64
N GLY A 148 0.90 17.79 24.74
CA GLY A 148 -0.26 17.03 25.19
C GLY A 148 -1.19 16.55 24.07
N GLU A 149 -0.96 16.93 22.81
CA GLU A 149 -1.58 16.33 21.63
C GLU A 149 -0.59 15.39 20.92
N GLN A 150 -1.12 14.37 20.26
CA GLN A 150 -0.35 13.42 19.48
C GLN A 150 -1.09 13.03 18.18
N LEU A 151 -0.34 12.91 17.09
CA LEU A 151 -0.83 12.47 15.78
C LEU A 151 -0.03 11.27 15.30
N TRP A 152 -0.70 10.18 14.97
CA TRP A 152 -0.08 8.93 14.59
C TRP A 152 -0.59 8.49 13.22
N VAL A 153 0.34 8.24 12.29
CA VAL A 153 0.10 7.54 11.04
C VAL A 153 0.85 6.22 11.09
N GLN A 154 0.11 5.12 11.11
CA GLN A 154 0.67 3.78 11.19
C GLN A 154 0.33 3.01 9.92
N ILE A 155 1.35 2.45 9.27
CA ILE A 155 1.20 1.59 8.10
C ILE A 155 1.70 0.21 8.50
N GLN A 156 0.77 -0.72 8.71
CA GLN A 156 1.10 -2.12 8.89
C GLN A 156 1.34 -2.77 7.53
N VAL A 157 2.47 -3.46 7.39
CA VAL A 157 2.93 -4.06 6.14
C VAL A 157 3.24 -5.53 6.40
N SER A 158 2.71 -6.44 5.57
CA SER A 158 3.05 -7.87 5.66
C SER A 158 3.17 -8.45 4.26
N PRO A 159 4.22 -9.23 3.95
CA PRO A 159 4.34 -9.86 2.64
C PRO A 159 3.21 -10.87 2.46
N ILE A 160 2.70 -10.96 1.24
CA ILE A 160 1.59 -11.85 0.90
C ILE A 160 2.13 -13.08 0.17
N ALA A 161 1.75 -14.27 0.61
CA ALA A 161 2.01 -15.50 -0.15
C ALA A 161 1.24 -15.52 -1.48
N GLU A 162 1.84 -16.13 -2.50
CA GLU A 162 1.33 -16.14 -3.88
C GLU A 162 -0.17 -16.50 -3.97
N GLN A 163 -0.60 -17.54 -3.25
CA GLN A 163 -2.01 -17.97 -3.18
C GLN A 163 -2.99 -16.87 -2.72
N TYR A 164 -2.55 -15.94 -1.88
CA TYR A 164 -3.36 -14.82 -1.39
C TYR A 164 -3.22 -13.57 -2.26
N ALA A 165 -2.16 -13.49 -3.07
CA ALA A 165 -1.96 -12.43 -4.05
C ALA A 165 -2.68 -12.73 -5.38
N GLU A 166 -2.89 -14.01 -5.73
CA GLU A 166 -3.52 -14.44 -6.98
C GLU A 166 -4.87 -13.75 -7.29
N PRO A 167 -5.82 -13.60 -6.34
CA PRO A 167 -7.07 -12.88 -6.62
C PRO A 167 -6.85 -11.42 -7.02
N PHE A 168 -5.90 -10.76 -6.38
CA PHE A 168 -5.53 -9.37 -6.69
C PHE A 168 -4.88 -9.26 -8.08
N LEU A 169 -3.98 -10.20 -8.42
CA LEU A 169 -3.32 -10.23 -9.73
C LEU A 169 -4.34 -10.45 -10.86
N LYS A 170 -5.21 -11.46 -10.71
CA LYS A 170 -6.27 -11.75 -11.69
C LYS A 170 -7.25 -10.59 -11.86
N GLU A 171 -7.63 -9.93 -10.77
CA GLU A 171 -8.50 -8.74 -10.85
C GLU A 171 -7.84 -7.61 -11.65
N GLY A 172 -6.53 -7.39 -11.44
CA GLY A 172 -5.74 -6.42 -12.22
C GLY A 172 -5.65 -6.77 -13.69
N GLU A 173 -5.41 -8.03 -14.04
CA GLU A 173 -5.38 -8.51 -15.43
C GLU A 173 -6.75 -8.32 -16.11
N VAL A 174 -7.84 -8.61 -15.42
CA VAL A 174 -9.21 -8.40 -15.94
C VAL A 174 -9.48 -6.92 -16.19
N ILE A 175 -9.03 -6.03 -15.29
CA ILE A 175 -9.17 -4.57 -15.46
C ILE A 175 -8.35 -4.10 -16.67
N ARG A 176 -7.09 -4.54 -16.78
CA ARG A 176 -6.20 -4.26 -17.92
C ARG A 176 -6.86 -4.68 -19.23
N ASP A 177 -7.29 -5.93 -19.34
CA ASP A 177 -7.78 -6.50 -20.60
C ASP A 177 -9.14 -5.90 -21.00
N ARG A 178 -10.00 -5.60 -20.02
CA ARG A 178 -11.26 -4.86 -20.25
C ARG A 178 -10.99 -3.47 -20.81
N LEU A 179 -10.05 -2.73 -20.23
CA LEU A 179 -9.74 -1.37 -20.66
C LEU A 179 -9.02 -1.38 -22.01
N ALA A 180 -8.07 -2.29 -22.22
CA ALA A 180 -7.36 -2.49 -23.47
C ALA A 180 -8.25 -2.95 -24.65
N LYS A 181 -9.55 -3.17 -24.42
CA LYS A 181 -10.52 -3.70 -25.40
C LYS A 181 -10.00 -4.95 -26.11
N ARG A 182 -9.18 -5.75 -25.43
CA ARG A 182 -8.74 -7.04 -25.97
C ARG A 182 -9.99 -7.93 -26.04
N PRO A 183 -10.28 -8.59 -27.16
CA PRO A 183 -11.34 -9.60 -27.16
C PRO A 183 -11.02 -10.57 -26.04
N LYS A 184 -12.00 -10.84 -25.16
CA LYS A 184 -11.86 -11.88 -24.15
C LYS A 184 -11.45 -13.15 -24.89
N GLY A 185 -10.24 -13.65 -24.64
CA GLY A 185 -9.89 -15.00 -25.07
C GLY A 185 -10.96 -15.96 -24.56
N PRO A 186 -11.33 -17.00 -25.32
CA PRO A 186 -12.34 -17.95 -24.89
C PRO A 186 -11.98 -18.45 -23.49
N GLU A 187 -12.92 -18.35 -22.55
CA GLU A 187 -12.73 -18.94 -21.22
C GLU A 187 -12.35 -20.41 -21.42
N PRO A 188 -11.26 -20.91 -20.79
CA PRO A 188 -10.86 -22.29 -20.97
C PRO A 188 -12.03 -23.17 -20.53
N LYS A 189 -12.62 -23.89 -21.50
CA LYS A 189 -13.67 -24.85 -21.20
C LYS A 189 -13.11 -25.83 -20.17
N PRO A 190 -13.86 -26.17 -19.10
CA PRO A 190 -13.39 -27.19 -18.16
C PRO A 190 -13.12 -28.49 -18.94
N MET A 191 -11.96 -29.12 -18.71
CA MET A 191 -11.51 -30.35 -19.42
C MET A 191 -12.59 -31.45 -19.53
N VAL A 192 -13.54 -31.47 -18.60
CA VAL A 192 -14.67 -32.42 -18.57
C VAL A 192 -15.61 -32.23 -19.77
N GLN A 193 -15.81 -30.99 -20.23
CA GLN A 193 -16.64 -30.69 -21.39
C GLN A 193 -15.95 -31.05 -22.71
N GLU A 194 -14.64 -30.85 -22.82
CA GLU A 194 -13.86 -31.28 -23.98
C GLU A 194 -13.84 -32.81 -24.11
N ALA A 195 -13.65 -33.53 -22.99
CA ALA A 195 -13.70 -35.00 -22.99
C ALA A 195 -15.09 -35.53 -23.38
N ALA A 196 -16.17 -34.88 -22.93
CA ALA A 196 -17.54 -35.26 -23.27
C ALA A 196 -17.88 -34.96 -24.74
N GLU A 197 -17.45 -33.82 -25.30
CA GLU A 197 -17.64 -33.48 -26.72
C GLU A 197 -16.88 -34.47 -27.64
N ILE A 198 -15.65 -34.86 -27.28
CA ILE A 198 -14.85 -35.86 -28.03
C ILE A 198 -15.48 -37.25 -27.96
N LEU A 199 -15.99 -37.68 -26.79
CA LEU A 199 -16.67 -38.96 -26.64
C LEU A 199 -17.98 -39.06 -27.43
N ILE A 200 -18.74 -37.96 -27.53
CA ILE A 200 -20.06 -37.94 -28.19
C ILE A 200 -19.92 -37.81 -29.72
N THR A 201 -18.95 -37.02 -30.20
CA THR A 201 -18.88 -36.67 -31.63
C THR A 201 -17.80 -37.41 -32.41
N GLY A 202 -16.83 -38.05 -31.74
CA GLY A 202 -15.76 -38.82 -32.36
C GLY A 202 -14.82 -38.01 -33.27
N LYS A 203 -14.96 -36.69 -33.32
CA LYS A 203 -14.12 -35.78 -34.11
C LYS A 203 -13.19 -35.01 -33.18
N VAL A 204 -11.89 -35.14 -33.44
CA VAL A 204 -10.89 -34.22 -32.88
C VAL A 204 -11.16 -32.84 -33.50
N PRO A 205 -11.35 -31.76 -32.72
CA PRO A 205 -11.57 -30.44 -33.29
C PRO A 205 -10.33 -30.04 -34.08
N GLU A 206 -10.50 -29.83 -35.38
CA GLU A 206 -9.46 -29.29 -36.25
C GLU A 206 -9.28 -27.82 -35.86
N ALA A 207 -8.08 -27.45 -35.41
CA ALA A 207 -7.76 -26.10 -34.99
C ALA A 207 -7.78 -25.17 -36.22
N GLU A 208 -8.92 -24.53 -36.49
CA GLU A 208 -9.00 -23.41 -37.42
C GLU A 208 -8.10 -22.28 -36.89
N LYS A 209 -6.97 -22.04 -37.56
CA LYS A 209 -6.16 -20.85 -37.33
C LYS A 209 -7.00 -19.63 -37.75
N PRO A 210 -7.27 -18.67 -36.85
CA PRO A 210 -7.97 -17.46 -37.24
C PRO A 210 -7.13 -16.67 -38.26
N PRO A 211 -7.76 -15.94 -39.19
CA PRO A 211 -7.04 -15.23 -40.23
C PRO A 211 -6.20 -14.10 -39.61
N GLU A 212 -4.87 -14.23 -39.73
CA GLU A 212 -3.95 -13.11 -39.58
C GLU A 212 -4.22 -12.10 -40.70
N LYS A 213 -4.88 -10.98 -40.37
CA LYS A 213 -4.64 -9.65 -40.97
C LYS A 213 -5.53 -8.57 -40.34
N LEU A 214 -4.86 -7.54 -39.80
CA LEU A 214 -5.32 -6.16 -39.50
C LEU A 214 -5.78 -5.78 -38.07
N GLU A 215 -5.51 -6.55 -37.01
CA GLU A 215 -5.71 -6.08 -35.61
C GLU A 215 -4.46 -5.51 -34.93
N LEU A 216 -3.31 -5.51 -35.60
CA LEU A 216 -2.02 -5.00 -35.09
C LEU A 216 -1.84 -3.48 -35.22
N ILE A 217 -2.93 -2.70 -35.27
CA ILE A 217 -2.82 -1.28 -34.90
C ILE A 217 -2.91 -1.28 -33.38
N ALA A 218 -1.75 -1.22 -32.73
CA ALA A 218 -1.54 -1.35 -31.29
C ALA A 218 -2.80 -1.00 -30.47
N PRO A 219 -3.41 -1.93 -29.72
CA PRO A 219 -4.57 -1.66 -28.87
C PRO A 219 -4.39 -0.40 -27.99
N GLU A 220 -3.15 -0.08 -27.65
CA GLU A 220 -2.69 1.14 -26.98
C GLU A 220 -3.11 2.44 -27.70
N LEU A 221 -3.13 2.46 -29.04
CA LEU A 221 -3.50 3.63 -29.85
C LEU A 221 -5.00 3.95 -29.81
N ARG A 222 -5.85 2.98 -29.45
CA ARG A 222 -7.32 3.17 -29.33
C ARG A 222 -7.77 3.65 -27.96
N LEU A 223 -6.88 3.62 -26.97
CA LEU A 223 -7.17 4.07 -25.63
C LEU A 223 -7.14 5.59 -25.55
N THR A 224 -8.11 6.16 -24.84
CA THR A 224 -8.05 7.56 -24.42
C THR A 224 -6.84 7.78 -23.51
N PRO A 225 -6.29 9.01 -23.42
CA PRO A 225 -5.13 9.28 -22.56
C PRO A 225 -5.32 8.80 -21.12
N GLY A 226 -6.50 9.00 -20.52
CA GLY A 226 -6.80 8.53 -19.17
C GLY A 226 -6.89 7.00 -19.03
N GLU A 227 -7.43 6.31 -20.03
CA GLU A 227 -7.44 4.83 -20.04
C GLU A 227 -6.02 4.26 -20.14
N ARG A 228 -5.13 4.90 -20.93
CA ARG A 228 -3.72 4.48 -21.01
C ARG A 228 -3.02 4.60 -19.66
N GLU A 229 -3.26 5.70 -18.96
CA GLU A 229 -2.65 5.95 -17.66
C GLU A 229 -3.13 4.94 -16.60
N ILE A 230 -4.43 4.61 -16.61
CA ILE A 230 -4.99 3.58 -15.73
C ILE A 230 -4.36 2.21 -16.05
N VAL A 231 -4.30 1.83 -17.33
CA VAL A 231 -3.74 0.54 -17.76
C VAL A 231 -2.27 0.43 -17.33
N ALA A 232 -1.46 1.44 -17.64
CA ALA A 232 -0.05 1.48 -17.25
C ALA A 232 0.13 1.45 -15.72
N GLY A 233 -0.71 2.18 -14.98
CA GLY A 233 -0.69 2.20 -13.52
C GLY A 233 -1.05 0.85 -12.90
N VAL A 234 -2.07 0.17 -13.43
CA VAL A 234 -2.45 -1.18 -13.00
C VAL A 234 -1.34 -2.18 -13.30
N GLU A 235 -0.78 -2.17 -14.51
CA GLU A 235 0.33 -3.04 -14.93
C GLU A 235 1.56 -2.86 -14.04
N ASN A 236 1.95 -1.62 -13.76
CA ASN A 236 3.06 -1.31 -12.87
C ASN A 236 2.78 -1.71 -11.41
N LYS A 237 1.52 -1.71 -10.98
CA LYS A 237 1.16 -2.14 -9.62
C LYS A 237 1.22 -3.66 -9.46
N ILE A 238 0.70 -4.41 -10.43
CA ILE A 238 0.70 -5.89 -10.39
C ILE A 238 2.07 -6.51 -10.68
N SER A 239 2.99 -5.77 -11.32
CA SER A 239 4.35 -6.24 -11.59
C SER A 239 5.29 -6.20 -10.37
N LYS A 240 4.87 -5.54 -9.29
CA LYS A 240 5.67 -5.40 -8.05
C LYS A 240 5.30 -6.47 -7.01
N LEU A 241 6.23 -6.70 -6.08
CA LEU A 241 6.00 -7.63 -4.96
C LEU A 241 4.81 -7.18 -4.10
N PRO A 242 3.81 -8.04 -3.86
CA PRO A 242 2.58 -7.64 -3.19
C PRO A 242 2.74 -7.64 -1.66
N PHE A 243 2.31 -6.54 -1.05
CA PHE A 243 2.16 -6.42 0.40
C PHE A 243 0.70 -6.28 0.79
N LYS A 244 0.33 -6.88 1.94
CA LYS A 244 -0.92 -6.61 2.63
C LYS A 244 -0.66 -5.41 3.52
N CYS A 245 -1.28 -4.30 3.17
CA CYS A 245 -1.13 -3.05 3.90
C CYS A 245 -2.43 -2.68 4.60
N SER A 246 -2.30 -2.16 5.82
CA SER A 246 -3.38 -1.48 6.53
C SER A 246 -2.86 -0.15 7.03
N ILE A 247 -3.58 0.93 6.74
CA ILE A 247 -3.23 2.27 7.19
C ILE A 247 -4.19 2.67 8.29
N ARG A 248 -3.64 3.17 9.39
CA ARG A 248 -4.38 3.69 10.53
C ARG A 248 -3.92 5.11 10.82
N PHE A 249 -4.88 5.99 11.05
CA PHE A 249 -4.64 7.32 11.55
C PHE A 249 -5.27 7.46 12.93
N ILE A 250 -4.51 7.99 13.87
CA ILE A 250 -4.98 8.28 15.23
C ILE A 250 -4.59 9.72 15.58
N PHE A 251 -5.55 10.47 16.09
CA PHE A 251 -5.36 11.76 16.71
C PHE A 251 -5.86 11.70 18.14
N LEU A 252 -4.98 11.87 19.10
CA LEU A 252 -5.31 11.79 20.52
C LEU A 252 -4.65 12.91 21.31
N GLY A 253 -5.18 13.21 22.48
CA GLY A 253 -4.59 14.21 23.35
C GLY A 253 -5.36 14.39 24.63
N LYS A 254 -4.78 15.18 25.54
CA LYS A 254 -5.48 15.54 26.77
C LYS A 254 -6.64 16.49 26.47
N ARG A 255 -7.78 16.29 27.14
CA ARG A 255 -9.04 17.02 26.87
C ARG A 255 -8.88 18.54 26.89
N GLU A 256 -8.04 19.06 27.77
CA GLU A 256 -7.85 20.50 27.95
C GLU A 256 -7.17 21.19 26.75
N VAL A 257 -6.36 20.46 25.98
CA VAL A 257 -5.64 20.99 24.81
C VAL A 257 -6.19 20.45 23.49
N TRP A 258 -6.86 19.29 23.52
CA TRP A 258 -7.29 18.57 22.33
C TRP A 258 -8.32 19.36 21.54
N PHE A 259 -7.93 19.75 20.32
CA PHE A 259 -8.80 20.52 19.43
C PHE A 259 -9.24 19.66 18.25
N LYS A 260 -10.48 19.13 18.32
CA LYS A 260 -11.05 18.23 17.30
C LYS A 260 -10.80 18.66 15.84
N PRO A 261 -10.94 19.93 15.44
CA PRO A 261 -10.67 20.34 14.05
C PRO A 261 -9.26 20.04 13.54
N ASN A 262 -8.25 19.90 14.41
CA ASN A 262 -6.89 19.51 14.03
C ASN A 262 -6.83 18.13 13.37
N LEU A 263 -7.85 17.27 13.55
CA LEU A 263 -7.96 16.01 12.82
C LEU A 263 -7.90 16.23 11.29
N ARG A 264 -8.37 17.38 10.81
CA ARG A 264 -8.40 17.70 9.37
C ARG A 264 -7.00 17.86 8.78
N LEU A 265 -6.01 18.21 9.60
CA LEU A 265 -4.61 18.31 9.18
C LEU A 265 -4.09 16.95 8.68
N GLY A 266 -4.38 15.88 9.43
CA GLY A 266 -4.02 14.53 9.03
C GLY A 266 -4.86 13.98 7.87
N LEU A 267 -6.16 14.30 7.83
CA LEU A 267 -7.00 13.89 6.70
C LEU A 267 -6.58 14.56 5.37
N ALA A 268 -6.13 15.82 5.42
CA ALA A 268 -5.69 16.56 4.25
C ALA A 268 -4.46 15.92 3.59
N PHE A 269 -3.54 15.37 4.37
CA PHE A 269 -2.37 14.65 3.85
C PHE A 269 -2.74 13.49 2.92
N PHE A 270 -3.70 12.66 3.32
CA PHE A 270 -4.15 11.54 2.47
C PHE A 270 -4.83 12.01 1.19
N GLY A 271 -5.33 13.26 1.16
CA GLY A 271 -5.85 13.93 -0.02
C GLY A 271 -4.81 14.12 -1.13
N ASN A 272 -3.52 14.25 -0.79
CA ASN A 272 -2.45 14.41 -1.78
C ASN A 272 -2.22 13.15 -2.63
N TYR A 273 -2.70 11.99 -2.19
CA TYR A 273 -2.55 10.71 -2.88
C TYR A 273 -3.78 10.35 -3.74
N VAL A 274 -4.75 11.26 -3.84
CA VAL A 274 -6.01 11.07 -4.56
C VAL A 274 -5.87 11.51 -6.00
N THR A 275 -6.28 10.63 -6.92
CA THR A 275 -6.43 10.96 -8.34
C THR A 275 -7.82 10.56 -8.80
N GLU A 276 -8.49 11.41 -9.59
CA GLU A 276 -9.90 11.21 -9.99
C GLU A 276 -10.11 9.92 -10.81
N HIS A 277 -9.23 9.68 -11.78
CA HIS A 277 -9.25 8.49 -12.64
C HIS A 277 -8.66 7.26 -11.97
N MET A 278 -7.79 7.41 -10.96
CA MET A 278 -7.20 6.30 -10.19
C MET A 278 -7.90 6.09 -8.83
N ASN A 279 -7.18 5.62 -7.81
CA ASN A 279 -7.73 5.30 -6.50
C ASN A 279 -7.46 6.40 -5.46
N ALA A 280 -8.08 6.26 -4.31
CA ALA A 280 -8.07 7.25 -3.24
C ALA A 280 -8.21 6.56 -1.88
N LEU A 281 -7.58 7.16 -0.86
CA LEU A 281 -7.64 6.69 0.52
C LEU A 281 -8.78 7.41 1.26
N PHE A 282 -9.69 6.63 1.86
CA PHE A 282 -10.82 7.15 2.63
C PHE A 282 -10.90 6.52 4.03
N PRO A 283 -11.25 7.30 5.06
CA PRO A 283 -11.54 6.76 6.38
C PRO A 283 -12.63 5.70 6.32
N LEU A 284 -12.38 4.54 6.93
CA LEU A 284 -13.32 3.46 7.06
C LEU A 284 -14.29 3.80 8.18
N GLY A 285 -15.52 4.20 7.81
CA GLY A 285 -16.57 4.61 8.75
C GLY A 285 -16.86 3.61 9.87
N LYS A 286 -16.66 2.31 9.64
CA LYS A 286 -16.86 1.24 10.63
C LYS A 286 -15.86 1.28 11.79
N THR A 287 -14.66 1.78 11.54
CA THR A 287 -13.56 1.84 12.53
C THR A 287 -13.37 3.24 13.10
N ILE A 288 -14.19 4.22 12.69
CA ILE A 288 -14.15 5.55 13.27
C ILE A 288 -14.54 5.44 14.75
N THR A 289 -13.70 5.95 15.64
CA THR A 289 -14.04 6.05 17.06
C THR A 289 -15.24 6.99 17.21
N LYS A 290 -16.39 6.43 17.59
CA LYS A 290 -17.58 7.19 17.94
C LYS A 290 -17.44 7.59 19.40
N VAL A 291 -17.01 8.83 19.64
CA VAL A 291 -17.16 9.46 20.94
C VAL A 291 -18.63 9.87 21.06
N TYR A 292 -19.38 9.14 21.89
CA TYR A 292 -20.73 9.53 22.33
C TYR A 292 -20.61 10.35 23.61
#